data_AF-A0A4Y2SBD0-F1
#
_entry.id   AF-A0A4Y2SBD0-F1
#
_cell.length_a   1.000
_cell.length_b   1.000
_cell.length_c   1.000
_cell.angle_alpha   90.00
_cell.angle_beta   90.00
_cell.angle_gamma   90.00
#
_symmetry.space_group_name_H-M   'P 1'
#
loop_
_entity.id
_entity.type
_entity.pdbx_description
1 polymer ?
#
loop_
_entity_poly.entity_id
_entity_poly.type
_entity_poly.pdbx_seq_one_letter_code
_entity_poly.pdbx_strand_id
1 'polypeptide(L)' 'WDVEKGDDEGLQPEFLISLTAPKYCSKLFKGKHHWLGGRFVPPSLAAKYELNLPAYPGTECCVRLPLPPSQ' A
#
# COMPACT_ATOMS: atom_id res chain seq x y z
N TRP A 1 -12.10 3.42 9.48
CA TRP A 1 -11.10 2.36 9.19
C TRP A 1 -10.21 2.15 10.38
N ASP A 2 -10.40 1.01 11.04
CA ASP A 2 -9.37 0.41 11.88
C ASP A 2 -8.13 0.07 11.02
N VAL A 3 -6.93 0.23 11.57
CA VAL A 3 -5.67 0.07 10.82
C VAL A 3 -5.45 -1.37 10.34
N GLU A 4 -6.06 -2.34 11.00
CA GLU A 4 -5.97 -3.75 10.65
C GLU A 4 -7.26 -4.28 10.04
N LYS A 5 -8.40 -3.94 10.64
CA LYS A 5 -9.72 -4.49 10.30
C LYS A 5 -10.50 -3.66 9.30
N GLY A 6 -10.00 -2.49 8.91
CA GLY A 6 -10.70 -1.60 8.01
C GLY A 6 -12.04 -1.13 8.58
N ASP A 7 -12.99 -0.82 7.71
CA ASP A 7 -14.32 -0.34 8.06
C ASP A 7 -15.23 -0.40 6.82
N ASP A 8 -16.17 -1.34 6.80
CA ASP A 8 -17.07 -1.57 5.66
C ASP A 8 -18.15 -0.50 5.51
N GLU A 9 -18.52 0.19 6.59
CA GLU A 9 -19.52 1.27 6.59
C GLU A 9 -18.88 2.66 6.48
N GLY A 10 -17.57 2.75 6.69
CA GLY A 10 -16.78 3.97 6.53
C GLY A 10 -16.56 4.38 5.09
N LEU A 11 -15.73 5.42 4.91
CA LEU A 11 -15.33 5.94 3.59
C LEU A 11 -14.78 4.81 2.71
N GLN A 12 -15.29 4.69 1.49
CA GLN A 12 -14.77 3.77 0.49
C GLN A 12 -13.99 4.57 -0.58
N PRO A 13 -12.69 4.84 -0.38
CA PRO A 13 -11.94 5.67 -1.30
C PRO A 13 -11.74 4.96 -2.65
N GLU A 14 -11.77 5.72 -3.74
CA GLU A 14 -11.41 5.22 -5.07
C GLU A 14 -9.88 5.12 -5.26
N PHE A 15 -9.14 5.91 -4.49
CA PHE A 15 -7.68 6.00 -4.54
C PHE A 15 -7.07 5.88 -3.14
N LEU A 16 -6.14 4.93 -2.95
CA LEU A 16 -5.40 4.71 -1.72
C LEU A 16 -3.89 4.86 -1.96
N ILE A 17 -3.24 5.72 -1.17
CA ILE A 17 -1.77 5.84 -1.12
C ILE A 17 -1.28 5.28 0.20
N SER A 18 -0.66 4.11 0.17
CA SER A 18 0.08 3.57 1.30
C SER A 18 1.46 4.22 1.37
N LEU A 19 1.87 4.65 2.56
CA LEU A 19 3.22 5.21 2.79
C LEU A 19 4.13 4.17 3.45
N THR A 20 5.38 4.06 2.97
CA THR A 20 6.41 3.12 3.46
C THR A 20 6.10 1.66 3.15
N ALA A 21 4.96 1.15 3.62
CA ALA A 21 4.39 -0.15 3.30
C ALA A 21 2.86 -0.10 3.46
N PRO A 22 2.10 -0.93 2.72
CA PRO A 22 0.67 -1.08 2.92
C PRO A 22 0.34 -1.62 4.31
N LYS A 23 -0.71 -1.08 4.93
CA LYS A 23 -1.20 -1.55 6.24
C LYS A 23 -2.20 -2.68 6.04
N TYR A 24 -2.47 -3.46 7.07
CA TYR A 24 -3.35 -4.62 6.97
C TYR A 24 -4.75 -4.26 6.45
N CYS A 25 -5.32 -3.13 6.87
CA CYS A 25 -6.62 -2.70 6.39
C CYS A 25 -6.69 -2.51 4.88
N SER A 26 -5.57 -2.20 4.20
CA SER A 26 -5.54 -2.02 2.74
C SER A 26 -5.93 -3.30 1.96
N LYS A 27 -5.94 -4.47 2.60
CA LYS A 27 -6.49 -5.71 2.01
C LYS A 27 -7.99 -5.63 1.72
N LEU A 28 -8.71 -4.76 2.44
CA LEU A 28 -10.14 -4.52 2.28
C LEU A 28 -10.43 -3.36 1.32
N PHE A 29 -9.40 -2.77 0.70
CA PHE A 29 -9.55 -1.69 -0.26
C PHE A 29 -10.28 -2.18 -1.51
N LYS A 30 -11.37 -1.49 -1.88
CA LYS A 30 -12.26 -1.83 -3.01
C LYS A 30 -12.16 -0.83 -4.18
N GLY A 31 -11.33 0.20 -4.08
CA GLY A 31 -11.17 1.23 -5.12
C GLY A 31 -10.26 0.80 -6.28
N LYS A 32 -10.17 1.65 -7.31
CA LYS A 32 -9.44 1.34 -8.55
C LYS A 32 -7.93 1.60 -8.51
N HIS A 33 -7.47 2.44 -7.58
CA HIS A 33 -6.09 2.92 -7.58
C HIS A 33 -5.42 2.72 -6.22
N HIS A 34 -4.59 1.68 -6.10
CA HIS A 34 -3.72 1.50 -4.94
C HIS A 34 -2.27 1.80 -5.33
N TRP A 35 -1.65 2.75 -4.64
CA TRP A 35 -0.26 3.14 -4.86
C TRP A 35 0.53 3.05 -3.56
N LEU A 36 1.81 2.77 -3.71
CA LEU A 36 2.80 2.87 -2.65
C LEU A 36 3.66 4.12 -2.88
N GLY A 37 3.68 5.01 -1.90
CA GLY A 37 4.59 6.15 -1.82
C GLY A 37 5.60 6.01 -0.69
N GLY A 38 6.52 6.97 -0.60
CA GLY A 38 7.52 7.00 0.47
C GLY A 38 8.78 6.19 0.13
N ARG A 39 9.40 6.49 -1.01
CA ARG A 39 10.68 5.92 -1.47
C ARG A 39 11.87 6.46 -0.67
N PHE A 40 11.89 6.17 0.63
CA PHE A 40 12.97 6.57 1.54
C PHE A 40 13.38 5.43 2.49
N VAL A 41 12.81 4.23 2.32
CA VAL A 41 13.12 3.07 3.16
C VAL A 41 14.50 2.51 2.81
N PRO A 42 15.46 2.47 3.76
CA PRO A 42 16.76 1.87 3.50
C PRO A 42 16.63 0.36 3.22
N PRO A 43 17.44 -0.22 2.31
CA PRO A 43 17.39 -1.66 2.01
C PRO A 43 17.55 -2.56 3.24
N SER A 44 18.40 -2.17 4.20
CA SER A 44 18.59 -2.91 5.45
C SER A 44 17.31 -2.96 6.31
N LEU A 45 16.52 -1.88 6.33
CA LEU A 45 15.26 -1.81 7.05
C LEU A 45 14.17 -2.65 6.36
N ALA A 46 14.13 -2.58 5.03
CA ALA A 46 13.22 -3.40 4.23
C ALA A 46 13.49 -4.89 4.41
N ALA A 47 14.76 -5.30 4.45
CA ALA A 47 15.15 -6.69 4.73
C ALA A 47 14.81 -7.10 6.17
N LYS A 48 15.11 -6.26 7.17
CA LYS A 48 14.85 -6.54 8.59
C LYS A 48 13.38 -6.85 8.90
N TYR A 49 12.45 -6.16 8.23
CA TYR A 49 11.01 -6.33 8.43
C TYR A 49 10.32 -7.09 7.29
N GLU A 50 11.09 -7.69 6.38
CA GLU A 50 10.57 -8.46 5.25
C GLU A 50 9.49 -7.70 4.46
N LEU A 51 9.74 -6.41 4.22
CA LEU A 51 8.72 -5.52 3.64
C LEU A 51 8.42 -5.84 2.16
N ASN A 52 9.31 -6.58 1.48
CA ASN A 52 9.15 -7.03 0.10
C ASN A 52 8.66 -5.91 -0.84
N LEU A 53 9.26 -4.71 -0.68
CA LEU A 53 8.83 -3.51 -1.41
C LEU A 53 9.06 -3.68 -2.92
N PRO A 54 8.10 -3.26 -3.78
CA PRO A 54 8.29 -3.28 -5.23
C PRO A 54 9.36 -2.28 -5.67
N ALA A 55 9.93 -2.51 -6.83
CA ALA A 55 10.84 -1.55 -7.46
C ALA A 55 10.07 -0.31 -7.91
N TYR A 56 10.59 0.87 -7.56
CA TYR A 56 10.09 2.14 -8.08
C TYR A 56 10.71 2.40 -9.47
N PRO A 57 9.92 2.67 -10.52
CA PRO A 57 10.44 2.93 -11.86
C PRO A 57 11.33 4.18 -11.89
N GLY A 58 12.55 4.07 -12.44
CA GLY A 58 13.45 5.23 -12.62
C GLY A 58 13.60 6.08 -11.36
N THR A 59 13.19 7.35 -11.45
CA THR A 59 13.21 8.34 -10.36
C THR A 59 11.85 8.57 -9.71
N GLU A 60 10.85 7.74 -10.01
CA GLU A 60 9.51 7.88 -9.44
C GLU A 60 9.52 7.74 -7.92
N CYS A 61 8.71 8.56 -7.24
CA CYS A 61 8.54 8.55 -5.79
C CYS A 61 7.36 7.66 -5.34
N CYS A 62 6.59 7.14 -6.29
CA CYS A 62 5.46 6.25 -6.08
C CYS A 62 5.43 5.12 -7.11
N VAL A 63 4.75 4.03 -6.77
CA VAL A 63 4.56 2.88 -7.66
C VAL A 63 3.16 2.31 -7.47
N ARG A 64 2.51 1.94 -8.56
CA ARG A 64 1.19 1.32 -8.52
C ARG A 64 1.29 -0.11 -8.00
N LEU A 65 0.43 -0.47 -7.07
CA LEU A 65 0.31 -1.82 -6.52
C LEU A 65 -0.75 -2.63 -7.30
N PRO A 66 -0.59 -3.96 -7.38
CA PRO A 66 -1.66 -4.82 -7.84
C PRO A 66 -2.86 -4.69 -6.90
N LEU A 67 -4.07 -4.66 -7.46
CA LEU A 67 -5.28 -4.68 -6.65
C LEU A 67 -5.47 -6.07 -6.04
N PRO A 68 -6.07 -6.17 -4.85
CA PRO A 68 -6.50 -7.46 -4.32
C PRO A 68 -7.39 -8.16 -5.36
N PRO A 69 -7.33 -9.51 -5.47
CA PRO A 69 -8.31 -10.24 -6.22
C PRO A 69 -9.71 -9.81 -5.77
N SER A 70 -10.59 -9.52 -6.72
CA SER A 70 -12.01 -9.37 -6.45
C SER A 70 -12.48 -10.64 -5.73
N GLN A 71 -12.96 -10.48 -4.49
CA GLN A 71 -13.73 -11.51 -3.79
C GLN A 71 -15.04 -11.78 -4.54
#